data_AF-A0A1F5XWN3-F1
#
_entry.id   AF-A0A1F5XWN3-F1
#
_cell.length_a   1.000
_cell.length_b   1.000
_cell.length_c   1.000
_cell.angle_alpha   90.00
_cell.angle_beta   90.00
_cell.angle_gamma   90.00
#
_symmetry.space_group_name_H-M   'P 1'
#
loop_
_entity.id
_entity.type
_entity.pdbx_description
1 polymer ?
#
loop_
_entity_poly.entity_id
_entity_poly.type
_entity_poly.pdbx_seq_one_letter_code
_entity_poly.pdbx_strand_id
1 'polypeptide(L)'
;MKPLHVWISIFAVLLFGFLFFQEPKIKDAAEAIRLGNYYFNNGAYDLEKAEEAFRRALKADPKILWGHYQLARIYFVKGEKDKALEEINKELEANPENLR
;
A
#
# COMPACT_ATOMS: atom_id res chain seq x y z
N MET A 1 -42.23 24.10 -25.59
CA MET A 1 -40.94 23.52 -26.01
C MET A 1 -39.79 24.41 -25.56
N LYS A 2 -39.13 24.03 -24.48
CA LYS A 2 -37.91 24.62 -23.89
C LYS A 2 -37.12 23.46 -23.24
N PRO A 3 -35.79 23.57 -23.10
CA PRO A 3 -34.86 22.69 -23.80
C PRO A 3 -34.33 21.54 -22.94
N LEU A 4 -34.20 20.37 -23.56
CA LEU A 4 -33.73 19.11 -22.97
C LEU A 4 -32.20 19.06 -22.76
N HIS A 5 -31.50 20.18 -22.87
CA HIS A 5 -30.03 20.21 -23.10
C HIS A 5 -29.21 20.59 -21.87
N VAL A 6 -29.82 21.16 -20.83
CA VAL A 6 -29.09 21.67 -19.65
C VAL A 6 -28.69 20.55 -18.67
N TRP A 7 -29.43 19.44 -18.66
CA TRP A 7 -29.20 18.33 -17.72
C TRP A 7 -27.97 17.47 -18.05
N ILE A 8 -27.56 17.42 -19.32
CA ILE A 8 -26.42 16.61 -19.77
C ILE A 8 -25.09 17.21 -19.28
N SER A 9 -25.00 18.54 -19.17
CA SER A 9 -23.79 19.24 -18.76
C SER A 9 -23.45 19.08 -17.26
N ILE A 10 -24.46 18.89 -16.40
CA ILE A 10 -24.23 18.68 -14.95
C ILE A 10 -23.72 17.26 -14.68
N PHE A 11 -24.22 16.26 -15.42
CA PHE A 11 -23.77 14.88 -15.29
C PHE A 11 -22.31 14.67 -15.74
N ALA A 12 -21.85 15.40 -16.76
CA ALA A 12 -20.49 15.29 -17.26
C ALA A 12 -19.42 15.78 -16.25
N VAL A 13 -19.69 16.86 -15.50
CA VAL A 13 -18.76 17.40 -14.49
C VAL A 13 -18.65 16.49 -13.26
N LEU A 14 -19.74 15.83 -12.87
CA LEU A 14 -19.73 14.87 -11.76
C LEU A 14 -19.05 13.55 -12.13
N LEU A 15 -19.19 13.08 -13.38
CA LEU A 15 -18.45 11.91 -13.86
C LEU A 15 -16.95 12.19 -14.00
N PHE A 16 -16.57 13.38 -14.47
CA PHE A 16 -15.16 13.75 -14.65
C PHE A 16 -14.44 13.96 -13.31
N GLY A 17 -15.12 14.52 -12.30
CA GLY A 17 -14.58 14.66 -10.95
C GLY A 17 -14.39 13.31 -10.25
N PHE A 18 -15.27 12.34 -10.46
CA PHE A 18 -15.19 11.01 -9.84
C PHE A 18 -14.08 10.13 -10.45
N LEU A 19 -13.79 10.31 -11.74
CA LEU A 19 -12.74 9.56 -12.45
C LEU A 19 -11.32 10.08 -12.19
N PHE A 20 -11.16 11.33 -11.74
CA PHE A 20 -9.85 11.92 -11.38
C PHE A 20 -9.52 11.84 -9.87
N PHE A 21 -10.51 11.56 -9.00
CA PHE A 21 -10.33 11.62 -7.54
C PHE A 21 -9.94 10.29 -6.88
N GLN A 22 -9.89 9.20 -7.63
CA GLN A 22 -9.24 7.97 -7.17
C GLN A 22 -7.85 7.91 -7.79
N GLU A 23 -6.87 8.56 -7.15
CA GLU A 23 -5.48 8.10 -7.31
C GLU A 23 -5.50 6.58 -7.09
N PRO A 24 -4.95 5.77 -8.00
CA PRO A 24 -5.01 4.33 -7.87
C PRO A 24 -4.37 3.96 -6.54
N LYS A 25 -5.09 3.23 -5.67
CA LYS A 25 -4.62 2.74 -4.35
C LYS A 25 -3.18 2.18 -4.38
N ILE A 26 -2.77 1.68 -5.54
CA ILE A 26 -1.45 1.14 -5.86
C ILE A 26 -0.32 2.17 -5.73
N LYS A 27 -0.54 3.45 -6.10
CA LYS A 27 0.48 4.51 -5.94
C LYS A 27 0.73 4.83 -4.46
N ASP A 28 -0.32 4.84 -3.64
CA ASP A 28 -0.20 5.01 -2.19
C ASP A 28 0.59 3.85 -1.56
N ALA A 29 0.37 2.62 -2.06
CA ALA A 29 1.06 1.43 -1.56
C ALA A 29 2.58 1.47 -1.84
N ALA A 30 2.97 1.72 -3.09
CA ALA A 30 4.38 1.76 -3.48
C ALA A 30 5.14 2.90 -2.79
N GLU A 31 4.50 4.06 -2.61
CA GLU A 31 5.09 5.18 -1.88
C GLU A 31 5.29 4.84 -0.40
N ALA A 32 4.31 4.17 0.22
CA ALA A 32 4.44 3.69 1.59
C ALA A 32 5.57 2.64 1.74
N ILE A 33 5.78 1.77 0.75
CA ILE A 33 6.96 0.87 0.70
C ILE A 33 8.26 1.69 0.68
N ARG A 34 8.34 2.73 -0.16
CA ARG A 34 9.54 3.58 -0.25
C ARG A 34 9.84 4.27 1.09
N LEU A 35 8.81 4.80 1.74
CA LEU A 35 8.93 5.44 3.05
C LEU A 35 9.37 4.44 4.13
N GLY A 36 8.78 3.23 4.13
CA GLY A 36 9.19 2.18 5.06
C GLY A 36 10.65 1.78 4.87
N ASN A 37 11.11 1.64 3.62
CA ASN A 37 12.52 1.37 3.32
C ASN A 37 13.45 2.50 3.77
N TYR A 38 13.00 3.76 3.65
CA TYR A 38 13.75 4.90 4.15
C TYR A 38 13.97 4.84 5.66
N TYR A 39 12.89 4.58 6.40
CA TYR A 39 12.97 4.42 7.84
C TYR A 39 13.71 3.16 8.27
N PHE A 40 13.65 2.07 7.51
CA PHE A 40 14.32 0.83 7.86
C PHE A 40 15.82 0.82 7.54
N ASN A 41 16.25 1.36 6.39
CA ASN A 41 17.61 1.15 5.87
C ASN A 41 18.32 2.42 5.36
N ASN A 42 17.61 3.44 4.85
CA ASN A 42 18.25 4.51 4.04
C ASN A 42 18.50 5.83 4.78
N GLY A 43 18.40 5.89 6.11
CA GLY A 43 19.00 7.01 6.85
C GLY A 43 18.40 7.34 8.21
N ALA A 44 17.15 6.98 8.49
CA ALA A 44 16.52 7.32 9.78
C ALA A 44 16.64 6.19 10.83
N TYR A 45 16.62 4.93 10.40
CA TYR A 45 16.61 3.74 11.26
C TYR A 45 15.59 3.83 12.41
N ASP A 46 14.32 3.96 12.05
CA ASP A 46 13.17 4.04 12.95
C ASP A 46 12.22 2.88 12.64
N LEU A 47 12.28 1.83 13.46
CA LEU A 47 11.58 0.58 13.20
C LEU A 47 10.06 0.74 13.34
N GLU A 48 9.60 1.63 14.22
CA GLU A 48 8.19 1.93 14.45
C GLU A 48 7.58 2.63 13.23
N LYS A 49 8.25 3.67 12.70
CA LYS A 49 7.78 4.35 11.49
C LYS A 49 7.89 3.47 10.25
N ALA A 50 8.92 2.63 10.17
CA ALA A 50 9.03 1.65 9.09
C ALA A 50 7.87 0.65 9.12
N GLU A 51 7.54 0.12 10.29
CA GLU A 51 6.43 -0.80 10.47
C GLU A 51 5.10 -0.16 10.09
N GLU A 52 4.86 1.08 10.54
CA GLU A 52 3.66 1.82 10.18
C GLU A 52 3.54 2.01 8.66
N ALA A 53 4.62 2.40 7.99
CA ALA A 53 4.63 2.61 6.55
C ALA A 53 4.34 1.30 5.79
N PHE A 54 4.96 0.18 6.16
CA PHE A 54 4.67 -1.11 5.53
C PHE A 54 3.24 -1.60 5.81
N ARG A 55 2.70 -1.37 7.01
CA ARG A 55 1.28 -1.65 7.31
C ARG A 55 0.33 -0.80 6.47
N ARG A 56 0.67 0.47 6.21
CA ARG A 56 -0.11 1.33 5.30
C ARG A 56 -0.04 0.81 3.86
N ALA A 57 1.13 0.35 3.40
CA ALA A 57 1.28 -0.24 2.08
C ALA A 57 0.35 -1.45 1.90
N LEU A 58 0.36 -2.38 2.86
CA LEU A 58 -0.50 -3.57 2.86
C LEU A 58 -2.00 -3.24 3.02
N LYS A 59 -2.34 -2.14 3.69
CA LYS A 59 -3.74 -1.67 3.77
C LYS A 59 -4.23 -1.14 2.43
N ALA A 60 -3.36 -0.47 1.68
CA ALA A 60 -3.68 0.08 0.37
C ALA A 60 -3.72 -1.02 -0.72
N ASP A 61 -2.76 -1.94 -0.68
CA ASP A 61 -2.69 -3.13 -1.51
C ASP A 61 -2.21 -4.34 -0.67
N PRO A 62 -3.13 -5.24 -0.26
CA PRO A 62 -2.80 -6.43 0.52
C PRO A 62 -1.87 -7.43 -0.19
N LYS A 63 -1.68 -7.31 -1.50
CA LYS A 63 -0.78 -8.16 -2.29
C LYS A 63 0.44 -7.40 -2.78
N ILE A 64 0.70 -6.20 -2.26
CA ILE A 64 1.86 -5.42 -2.65
C ILE A 64 3.13 -6.26 -2.47
N LEU A 65 3.95 -6.27 -3.51
CA LEU A 65 5.16 -7.09 -3.55
C LEU A 65 6.06 -6.73 -2.36
N TRP A 66 6.54 -7.76 -1.65
CA TRP A 66 7.43 -7.63 -0.49
C TRP A 66 6.80 -6.99 0.75
N GLY A 67 5.53 -6.59 0.77
CA GLY A 67 4.94 -5.88 1.90
C GLY A 67 5.05 -6.65 3.22
N HIS A 68 4.66 -7.93 3.20
CA HIS A 68 4.73 -8.79 4.38
C HIS A 68 6.18 -9.21 4.69
N TYR A 69 6.99 -9.45 3.66
CA TYR A 69 8.43 -9.70 3.83
C TYR A 69 9.15 -8.57 4.58
N GLN A 70 8.83 -7.30 4.28
CA GLN A 70 9.44 -6.16 4.97
C GLN A 70 9.02 -6.09 6.45
N LEU A 71 7.77 -6.40 6.77
CA LEU A 71 7.32 -6.52 8.17
C LEU A 71 8.03 -7.67 8.89
N ALA A 72 8.22 -8.80 8.23
CA ALA A 72 8.96 -9.93 8.79
C ALA A 72 10.40 -9.54 9.17
N ARG A 73 11.09 -8.76 8.31
CA ARG A 73 12.43 -8.24 8.60
C ARG A 73 12.44 -7.34 9.83
N ILE A 74 11.44 -6.46 9.98
CA ILE A 74 11.31 -5.62 11.18
C ILE A 74 11.13 -6.48 12.43
N TYR A 75 10.19 -7.42 12.42
CA TYR A 75 9.94 -8.28 13.58
C TYR A 75 11.14 -9.14 13.93
N PHE A 76 11.87 -9.62 12.93
CA PHE A 76 13.12 -10.35 13.15
C PHE A 76 14.16 -9.50 13.87
N VAL A 77 14.36 -8.24 13.44
CA VAL A 77 15.29 -7.30 14.09
C VAL A 77 14.83 -6.97 15.52
N LYS A 78 13.52 -6.86 15.76
CA LYS A 78 12.94 -6.67 17.11
C LYS A 78 13.03 -7.93 18.00
N GLY A 79 13.47 -9.07 17.47
CA GLY A 79 13.54 -10.35 18.18
C GLY A 79 12.20 -11.09 18.28
N GLU A 80 11.15 -10.59 17.64
CA GLU A 80 9.79 -11.13 17.63
C GLU A 80 9.64 -12.22 16.55
N LYS A 81 10.36 -13.32 16.71
CA LYS A 81 10.50 -14.37 15.68
C LYS A 81 9.18 -14.99 15.24
N ASP A 82 8.23 -15.17 16.16
CA ASP A 82 6.93 -15.77 15.83
C ASP A 82 6.11 -14.87 14.89
N LYS A 83 6.11 -13.55 15.13
CA LYS A 83 5.47 -12.58 14.23
C LYS A 83 6.20 -12.50 12.89
N ALA A 84 7.53 -12.58 12.90
CA ALA A 84 8.29 -12.61 11.66
C ALA A 84 7.89 -13.81 10.79
N LEU A 85 7.77 -14.99 11.40
CA LEU A 85 7.32 -16.20 10.70
C LEU A 85 5.88 -16.06 10.18
N GLU A 86 4.98 -15.48 10.98
CA GLU A 86 3.60 -15.21 10.55
C GLU A 86 3.56 -14.33 9.29
N GLU A 87 4.35 -13.26 9.26
CA GLU A 87 4.40 -12.36 8.10
C GLU A 87 5.05 -13.02 6.88
N ILE A 88 6.08 -13.86 7.06
CA ILE A 88 6.63 -14.67 5.94
C ILE A 88 5.57 -15.60 5.34
N ASN A 89 4.76 -16.26 6.17
CA ASN A 89 3.69 -17.12 5.69
C ASN A 89 2.65 -16.33 4.90
N LYS A 90 2.30 -15.12 5.35
CA LYS A 90 1.40 -14.22 4.60
C LYS A 90 1.99 -13.79 3.26
N GLU A 91 3.29 -13.50 3.19
CA GLU A 91 3.95 -13.19 1.90
C GLU A 91 3.86 -14.39 0.94
N LEU A 92 4.09 -15.60 1.43
CA LEU A 92 3.99 -16.83 0.65
C LEU A 92 2.56 -17.11 0.15
N GLU A 93 1.55 -16.81 0.96
CA GLU A 93 0.15 -16.93 0.57
C GLU A 93 -0.28 -15.86 -0.44
N ALA A 94 0.16 -14.61 -0.24
CA ALA A 94 -0.20 -13.48 -1.09
C ALA A 94 0.54 -13.49 -2.44
N ASN A 95 1.84 -13.82 -2.39
CA ASN A 95 2.80 -13.71 -3.48
C ASN A 95 3.68 -14.98 -3.60
N PRO A 96 3.10 -16.15 -3.91
CA PRO A 96 3.81 -17.44 -3.91
C PRO A 96 4.98 -17.53 -4.91
N GLU A 97 4.99 -16.67 -5.93
CA GLU A 97 6.02 -16.63 -6.98
C GLU A 97 7.24 -15.78 -6.59
N ASN A 98 7.15 -14.97 -5.53
CA ASN A 98 8.10 -13.89 -5.22
C ASN A 98 9.40 -14.38 -4.55
N LEU A 99 9.47 -15.64 -4.13
CA LEU A 99 10.62 -16.24 -3.44
C LEU A 99 11.48 -17.16 -4.33
N ARG A 100 11.35 -17.08 -5.67
CA ARG A 100 12.19 -17.82 -6.63
C ARG A 100 13.36 -17.00 -7.16
#